data_AF-A0A0J1CHQ1-F1
#
_entry.id   AF-A0A0J1CHQ1-F1
#
_cell.length_a   1.000
_cell.length_b   1.000
_cell.length_c   1.000
_cell.angle_alpha   90.00
_cell.angle_beta   90.00
_cell.angle_gamma   90.00
#
_symmetry.space_group_name_H-M   'P 1'
#
loop_
_entity.id
_entity.type
_entity.pdbx_description
1 polymer ?
#
loop_
_entity_poly.entity_id
_entity_poly.type
_entity_poly.pdbx_seq_one_letter_code
_entity_poly.pdbx_strand_id
1 'polypeptide(L)'
;CKGLGEAKLNAKPARVVMEKPLGTSLATSQEINDQVGEYFEECQVYRIDHYLGKETVLNLLALRFANSLFVNNWDNRTIDHVEITVAEEVGIEGRWGYFDKAGQMR
;
A
#
# COMPACT_ATOMS: atom_id res chain seq x y z
N CYS A 1 0.75 -2.74 -18.85
CA CYS A 1 -0.27 -1.72 -19.22
C CYS A 1 -0.36 -1.51 -20.73
N LYS A 2 0.76 -1.25 -21.43
CA LYS A 2 0.79 -1.03 -22.89
C LYS A 2 -0.10 -1.95 -23.74
N GLY A 3 0.04 -3.27 -23.60
CA GLY A 3 -0.78 -4.22 -24.38
C GLY A 3 -2.29 -4.10 -24.14
N LEU A 4 -2.72 -3.77 -22.91
CA LEU A 4 -4.15 -3.51 -22.62
C LEU A 4 -4.62 -2.20 -23.26
N GLY A 5 -3.76 -1.18 -23.30
CA GLY A 5 -4.03 0.08 -23.99
C GLY A 5 -4.13 -0.09 -25.50
N GLU A 6 -3.19 -0.82 -26.12
CA GLU A 6 -3.20 -1.11 -27.56
C GLU A 6 -4.42 -1.95 -27.97
N ALA A 7 -4.84 -2.89 -27.13
CA ALA A 7 -6.07 -3.67 -27.32
C ALA A 7 -7.35 -2.89 -27.01
N LYS A 8 -7.26 -1.61 -26.60
CA LYS A 8 -8.39 -0.76 -26.17
C LYS A 8 -9.23 -1.34 -25.03
N LEU A 9 -8.60 -2.10 -24.13
CA LEU A 9 -9.22 -2.72 -22.95
C LEU A 9 -9.03 -1.89 -21.67
N ASN A 10 -8.54 -0.66 -21.79
CA ASN A 10 -8.27 0.26 -20.69
C ASN A 10 -9.34 1.36 -20.51
N ALA A 11 -10.34 1.42 -21.40
CA ALA A 11 -11.42 2.41 -21.29
C ALA A 11 -12.28 2.18 -20.03
N LYS A 12 -12.75 3.28 -19.40
CA LYS A 12 -13.67 3.20 -18.26
C LYS A 12 -14.93 2.39 -18.64
N PRO A 13 -15.45 1.54 -17.73
CA PRO A 13 -15.16 1.46 -16.30
C PRO A 13 -14.03 0.49 -15.92
N ALA A 14 -13.20 0.04 -16.87
CA ALA A 14 -12.11 -0.89 -16.58
C ALA A 14 -11.18 -0.36 -15.48
N ARG A 15 -10.70 -1.26 -14.63
CA ARG A 15 -9.78 -0.98 -13.52
C ARG A 15 -8.63 -1.97 -13.57
N VAL A 16 -7.46 -1.54 -13.13
CA VAL A 16 -6.28 -2.39 -13.00
C VAL A 16 -5.94 -2.53 -11.53
N VAL A 17 -5.71 -3.77 -11.10
CA VAL A 17 -5.24 -4.09 -9.76
C VAL A 17 -3.76 -4.45 -9.87
N MET A 18 -2.93 -3.85 -9.03
CA MET A 18 -1.49 -4.06 -9.02
C MET A 18 -1.03 -4.63 -7.68
N GLU A 19 -0.30 -5.73 -7.74
CA GLU A 19 0.34 -6.35 -6.58
C GLU A 19 1.78 -5.82 -6.41
N LYS A 20 2.27 -5.85 -5.18
CA LYS A 20 3.67 -5.54 -4.85
C LYS A 20 4.63 -6.58 -5.46
N PRO A 21 5.88 -6.21 -5.81
CA PRO A 21 6.52 -4.91 -5.57
C PRO A 21 6.23 -3.86 -6.64
N LEU A 22 5.98 -2.62 -6.22
CA LEU A 22 5.77 -1.45 -7.10
C LEU A 22 7.05 -0.60 -7.18
N GLY A 23 8.14 -1.26 -7.57
CA GLY A 23 9.49 -0.72 -7.53
C GLY A 23 10.27 -1.19 -6.30
N THR A 24 11.58 -1.01 -6.33
CA THR A 24 12.51 -1.35 -5.24
C THR A 24 13.31 -0.15 -4.75
N SER A 25 13.04 1.02 -5.32
CA SER A 25 13.60 2.33 -5.02
C SER A 25 12.60 3.41 -5.47
N LEU A 26 12.78 4.65 -5.00
CA LEU A 26 11.98 5.79 -5.47
C LEU A 26 11.97 5.90 -7.01
N ALA A 27 13.15 5.80 -7.64
CA ALA A 27 13.30 5.92 -9.09
C ALA A 27 12.55 4.82 -9.86
N THR A 28 12.68 3.55 -9.44
CA THR A 28 11.98 2.44 -10.11
C THR A 28 10.47 2.46 -9.84
N SER A 29 10.05 2.95 -8.68
CA SER A 29 8.64 3.13 -8.37
C SER A 29 8.01 4.23 -9.22
N GLN A 30 8.71 5.36 -9.40
CA GLN A 30 8.27 6.44 -10.29
C GLN A 30 8.13 5.93 -11.73
N GLU A 31 9.13 5.23 -12.26
CA GLU A 31 9.09 4.66 -13.60
C GLU A 31 7.87 3.73 -13.81
N ILE A 32 7.59 2.84 -12.84
CA ILE A 32 6.41 1.97 -12.91
C ILE A 32 5.11 2.78 -12.88
N ASN A 33 5.00 3.76 -12.00
CA ASN A 33 3.79 4.58 -11.89
C ASN A 33 3.55 5.42 -13.15
N ASP A 34 4.60 6.02 -13.71
CA ASP A 34 4.53 6.81 -14.93
C ASP A 34 4.07 5.93 -16.11
N GLN A 35 4.67 4.73 -16.26
CA GLN A 35 4.27 3.76 -17.30
C GLN A 35 2.83 3.25 -17.13
N VAL A 36 2.30 3.18 -15.91
CA VAL A 36 0.90 2.83 -15.68
C VAL A 36 0.00 4.01 -16.05
N GLY A 37 0.38 5.22 -15.64
CA GLY A 37 -0.32 6.47 -15.91
C GLY A 37 -0.44 6.81 -17.39
N GLU A 38 0.46 6.31 -18.25
CA GLU A 38 0.34 6.41 -19.71
C GLU A 38 -0.92 5.73 -20.26
N TYR A 39 -1.44 4.69 -19.60
CA TYR A 39 -2.55 3.87 -20.13
C TYR A 39 -3.78 3.85 -19.23
N PHE A 40 -3.66 4.20 -17.95
CA PHE A 40 -4.76 4.22 -17.00
C PHE A 40 -4.78 5.55 -16.25
N GLU A 41 -5.96 6.15 -16.11
CA GLU A 41 -6.12 7.26 -15.17
C GLU A 41 -6.00 6.76 -13.73
N GLU A 42 -5.50 7.59 -12.81
CA GLU A 42 -5.26 7.20 -11.41
C GLU A 42 -6.50 6.60 -10.72
N CYS A 43 -7.71 7.08 -11.04
CA CYS A 43 -8.97 6.54 -10.48
C CYS A 43 -9.28 5.09 -10.92
N GLN A 44 -8.61 4.59 -11.96
CA GLN A 44 -8.72 3.21 -12.44
C GLN A 44 -7.67 2.28 -11.82
N VAL A 45 -6.67 2.82 -11.12
CA VAL A 45 -5.52 2.07 -10.61
C VAL A 45 -5.70 1.74 -9.14
N TYR A 46 -5.69 0.45 -8.79
CA TYR A 46 -5.85 -0.06 -7.43
C TYR A 46 -4.57 -0.80 -7.03
N ARG A 47 -3.74 -0.15 -6.21
CA ARG A 47 -2.49 -0.72 -5.69
C ARG A 47 -2.78 -1.45 -4.39
N ILE A 48 -2.48 -2.74 -4.32
CA ILE A 48 -2.83 -3.57 -3.17
C ILE A 48 -1.78 -3.41 -2.07
N ASP A 49 -2.27 -2.98 -0.90
CA ASP A 49 -1.64 -3.27 0.38
C ASP A 49 -2.64 -4.07 1.23
N HIS A 50 -2.38 -5.37 1.36
CA HIS A 50 -3.24 -6.28 2.10
C HIS A 50 -3.44 -5.90 3.59
N TYR A 51 -2.56 -5.10 4.22
CA TYR A 51 -2.78 -4.62 5.58
C TYR A 51 -3.96 -3.66 5.65
N LEU A 52 -4.21 -2.86 4.61
CA LEU A 52 -5.34 -1.92 4.55
C LEU A 52 -6.70 -2.64 4.52
N GLY A 53 -6.72 -3.92 4.13
CA GLY A 53 -7.93 -4.75 4.14
C GLY A 53 -8.22 -5.43 5.48
N LYS A 54 -7.34 -5.33 6.49
CA LYS A 54 -7.57 -5.94 7.80
C LYS A 54 -8.58 -5.14 8.60
N GLU A 55 -9.55 -5.82 9.22
CA GLU A 55 -10.63 -5.18 9.98
C GLU A 55 -10.13 -4.22 11.06
N THR A 56 -9.07 -4.60 11.77
CA THR A 56 -8.47 -3.76 12.83
C THR A 56 -7.87 -2.47 12.29
N VAL A 57 -7.27 -2.51 11.08
CA VAL A 57 -6.71 -1.32 10.41
C VAL A 57 -7.82 -0.39 9.94
N LEU A 58 -8.89 -0.94 9.34
CA LEU A 58 -10.07 -0.17 8.94
C LEU A 58 -10.75 0.51 10.14
N ASN A 59 -10.80 -0.16 11.29
CA ASN A 59 -11.38 0.37 12.52
C ASN A 59 -10.61 1.55 13.11
N LEU A 60 -9.33 1.76 12.78
CA LEU A 60 -8.57 2.91 13.25
C LEU A 60 -9.23 4.25 12.86
N LEU A 61 -9.80 4.33 11.66
CA LEU A 61 -10.49 5.54 11.20
C LEU A 61 -11.75 5.82 12.02
N ALA A 62 -12.57 4.79 12.25
CA ALA A 62 -13.77 4.91 13.07
C ALA A 62 -13.41 5.28 14.51
N LEU A 63 -12.42 4.60 15.10
CA LEU A 63 -11.98 4.87 16.46
C LEU A 63 -11.47 6.31 16.61
N ARG A 64 -10.61 6.77 15.69
CA ARG A 64 -10.01 8.10 15.74
C ARG A 64 -11.01 9.22 15.52
N PHE A 65 -11.94 9.09 14.57
CA PHE A 65 -12.77 10.21 14.12
C PHE A 65 -14.21 10.19 14.61
N ALA A 66 -14.76 9.04 14.99
CA ALA A 66 -16.15 8.94 15.46
C ALA A 66 -16.31 9.13 16.98
N ASN A 67 -15.21 9.28 17.72
CA ASN A 67 -15.21 9.33 19.18
C ASN A 67 -14.58 10.64 19.68
N SER A 68 -15.36 11.48 20.37
CA SER A 68 -14.89 12.77 20.89
C SER A 68 -13.73 12.65 21.88
N LEU A 69 -13.64 11.53 22.60
CA LEU A 69 -12.52 11.22 23.49
C LEU A 69 -11.19 11.11 22.74
N PHE A 70 -11.19 10.55 21.53
CA PHE A 70 -9.98 10.38 20.73
C PHE A 70 -9.72 11.60 19.85
N VAL A 71 -10.73 12.18 19.20
CA VAL A 71 -10.58 13.34 18.30
C VAL A 71 -9.85 14.50 18.98
N ASN A 72 -10.23 14.82 20.22
CA ASN A 72 -9.69 15.98 20.93
C ASN A 72 -8.31 15.74 21.56
N ASN A 73 -7.89 14.48 21.69
CA ASN A 73 -6.65 14.08 22.37
C ASN A 73 -5.62 13.46 21.40
N TRP A 74 -5.90 13.49 20.09
CA TRP A 74 -5.00 12.93 19.07
C TRP A 74 -3.98 13.98 18.60
N ASP A 75 -3.15 14.49 19.51
CA ASP A 75 -2.10 15.48 19.22
C ASP A 75 -0.84 15.30 20.10
N ASN A 76 0.19 16.11 19.83
CA ASN A 76 1.48 16.07 20.54
C ASN A 76 1.43 16.58 22.00
N ARG A 77 0.30 17.15 22.44
CA ARG A 77 0.14 17.65 23.81
C ARG A 77 -0.35 16.55 24.72
N THR A 78 -1.03 15.55 24.15
CA THR A 78 -1.59 14.42 24.90
C THR A 78 -0.90 13.10 24.59
N ILE A 79 -0.37 12.91 23.38
CA ILE A 79 0.35 11.69 22.98
C ILE A 79 1.84 11.85 23.24
N ASP A 80 2.40 10.97 24.05
CA ASP A 80 3.84 10.85 24.29
C ASP A 80 4.57 10.22 23.09
N HIS A 81 4.11 9.07 22.61
CA HIS A 81 4.64 8.41 21.41
C HIS A 81 3.60 7.53 20.71
N VAL A 82 3.90 7.14 19.46
CA VAL A 82 3.14 6.15 18.69
C VAL A 82 4.08 5.00 18.35
N GLU A 83 3.73 3.79 18.80
CA GLU A 83 4.45 2.57 18.48
C GLU A 83 3.69 1.76 17.43
N ILE A 84 4.40 1.28 16.41
CA ILE A 84 3.88 0.38 15.39
C ILE A 84 4.78 -0.85 15.36
N THR A 85 4.25 -1.97 15.83
CA THR A 85 5.00 -3.23 15.92
C THR A 85 4.44 -4.24 14.92
N VAL A 86 5.33 -4.75 14.07
CA VAL A 86 5.06 -5.86 13.16
C VAL A 86 6.01 -6.99 13.54
N ALA A 87 5.48 -8.01 14.20
CA ALA A 87 6.23 -9.17 14.66
C ALA A 87 5.71 -10.44 13.98
N GLU A 88 6.62 -11.29 13.52
CA GLU A 88 6.32 -12.60 12.96
C GLU A 88 7.11 -13.64 13.75
N GLU A 89 6.47 -14.73 14.18
CA GLU A 89 7.17 -15.87 14.81
C GLU A 89 7.86 -16.76 13.77
N VAL A 90 7.40 -16.69 12.52
CA VAL A 90 7.92 -17.50 11.40
C VAL A 90 9.20 -16.88 10.85
N GLY A 91 10.22 -17.73 10.66
CA GLY A 91 11.49 -17.30 10.07
C GLY A 91 11.42 -17.05 8.55
N ILE A 92 12.58 -16.80 7.96
CA ILE A 92 12.71 -16.56 6.50
C ILE A 92 12.38 -17.81 5.66
N GLU A 93 12.48 -18.99 6.28
CA GLU A 93 12.26 -20.31 5.66
C GLU A 93 12.99 -20.43 4.29
N GLY A 94 12.38 -21.12 3.33
CA GLY A 94 12.91 -21.33 1.97
C GLY A 94 12.91 -20.09 1.06
N ARG A 95 12.54 -18.90 1.58
CA ARG A 95 12.45 -17.66 0.79
C ARG A 95 13.72 -16.81 0.85
N TRP A 96 14.80 -17.37 1.39
CA TRP A 96 16.07 -16.67 1.60
C TRP A 96 16.54 -15.90 0.36
N GLY A 97 16.51 -16.50 -0.84
CA GLY A 97 16.96 -15.81 -2.06
C GLY A 97 16.16 -14.55 -2.46
N TYR A 98 14.88 -14.46 -2.06
CA TYR A 98 14.08 -13.24 -2.21
C TYR A 98 14.32 -12.28 -1.04
N PHE A 99 14.34 -12.81 0.19
CA PHE A 99 14.48 -12.03 1.42
C PHE A 99 15.86 -11.35 1.56
N ASP A 100 16.93 -11.99 1.07
CA ASP A 100 18.31 -11.44 1.03
C ASP A 100 18.36 -10.09 0.31
N LYS A 101 17.63 -10.01 -0.81
CA LYS A 101 17.60 -8.82 -1.64
C LYS A 101 16.59 -7.81 -1.15
N ALA A 102 15.47 -8.27 -0.59
CA ALA A 102 14.36 -7.41 -0.17
C ALA A 102 14.62 -6.77 1.20
N GLY A 103 15.08 -7.54 2.18
CA GLY A 103 15.15 -7.13 3.58
C GLY A 103 13.76 -6.97 4.23
N GLN A 104 13.75 -6.61 5.52
CA GLN A 104 12.51 -6.35 6.28
C GLN A 104 11.94 -4.93 6.08
N MET A 105 12.75 -3.99 5.57
CA MET A 105 12.40 -2.58 5.42
C MET A 105 11.73 -2.23 4.08
N ARG A 106 11.59 -3.20 3.16
CA ARG A 106 11.02 -2.97 1.82
C ARG A 106 9.54 -3.26 1.72
#